data_AF-A0A8T5VZ51-F1
#
_entry.id   AF-A0A8T5VZ51-F1
#
_cell.length_a   1.000
_cell.length_b   1.000
_cell.length_c   1.000
_cell.angle_alpha   90.00
_cell.angle_beta   90.00
_cell.angle_gamma   90.00
#
_symmetry.space_group_name_H-M   'P 1'
#
loop_
_entity.id
_entity.type
_entity.pdbx_description
1 polymer ?
#
loop_
_entity_poly.entity_id
_entity_poly.type
_entity_poly.pdbx_seq_one_letter_code
_entity_poly.pdbx_strand_id
1 'polypeptide(L)'
;MIELEEALEIILSQVKLVSSQKIDILSSLSRTLAEDVYADFDIPGFDRAAMDGYAVLSKDTNSASKKKPVVLEVIDNVPAGYSTDKVVKNGRAVRIMTGAPMPKGADAVIMVEDTEKEEEKVKIFRKVTCQENVSFAGEDVKRGELILSQGSLIRPAEVAMLASLGKENILVRTKPRVAIISTGDELVEVGRTLQKGEIYDSNSYALFSQVLSRRGFGRGLRFGNRCLEKSRSKDAFLEGGCETRKAHFFWRKKRYLSFWSTRLPCLFHGQF
;
A
#
# COMPACT_ATOMS: atom_id res chain seq x y z
N MET A 1 10.75 -28.01 -29.77
CA MET A 1 11.42 -26.73 -29.48
C MET A 1 10.40 -25.68 -29.83
N ILE A 2 10.00 -24.89 -28.85
CA ILE A 2 8.88 -23.94 -28.94
C ILE A 2 9.42 -22.51 -28.88
N GLU A 3 8.65 -21.56 -29.40
CA GLU A 3 8.99 -20.14 -29.31
C GLU A 3 8.74 -19.60 -27.89
N LEU A 4 9.29 -18.44 -27.57
CA LEU A 4 9.28 -17.88 -26.21
C LEU A 4 7.85 -17.55 -25.73
N GLU A 5 7.03 -17.02 -26.64
CA GLU A 5 5.65 -16.61 -26.41
C GLU A 5 4.77 -17.82 -26.09
N GLU A 6 4.90 -18.91 -26.87
CA GLU A 6 4.23 -20.18 -26.64
C GLU A 6 4.62 -20.78 -25.27
N ALA A 7 5.91 -20.74 -24.92
CA ALA A 7 6.39 -21.19 -23.61
C ALA A 7 5.79 -20.36 -22.46
N LEU A 8 5.69 -19.05 -22.64
CA LEU A 8 5.12 -18.13 -21.64
C LEU A 8 3.62 -18.36 -21.45
N GLU A 9 2.85 -18.52 -22.54
CA GLU A 9 1.42 -18.84 -22.48
C GLU A 9 1.16 -20.17 -21.78
N ILE A 10 1.92 -21.22 -22.11
CA ILE A 10 1.83 -22.52 -21.44
C ILE A 10 2.08 -22.35 -19.93
N ILE A 11 3.13 -21.64 -19.52
CA ILE A 11 3.43 -21.41 -18.11
C ILE A 11 2.29 -20.64 -17.43
N LEU A 12 1.87 -19.50 -17.96
CA LEU A 12 0.85 -18.64 -17.36
C LEU A 12 -0.51 -19.33 -17.26
N SER A 13 -0.89 -20.17 -18.24
CA SER A 13 -2.13 -20.97 -18.21
C SER A 13 -2.21 -21.95 -17.03
N GLN A 14 -1.07 -22.38 -16.49
CA GLN A 14 -0.98 -23.34 -15.37
C GLN A 14 -0.78 -22.65 -14.02
N VAL A 15 -0.42 -21.36 -13.99
CA VAL A 15 -0.23 -20.62 -12.74
C VAL A 15 -1.56 -20.37 -12.06
N LYS A 16 -1.69 -20.83 -10.82
CA LYS A 16 -2.84 -20.55 -9.96
C LYS A 16 -2.49 -19.45 -8.96
N LEU A 17 -3.45 -18.55 -8.72
CA LEU A 17 -3.33 -17.57 -7.66
C LEU A 17 -3.15 -18.29 -6.31
N VAL A 18 -2.21 -17.77 -5.51
CA VAL A 18 -2.02 -18.19 -4.13
C VAL A 18 -3.19 -17.74 -3.25
N SER A 19 -3.36 -18.45 -2.14
CA SER A 19 -4.32 -18.14 -1.07
C SER A 19 -4.22 -16.69 -0.59
N SER A 20 -5.30 -16.18 0.00
CA SER A 20 -5.31 -14.94 0.76
C SER A 20 -5.19 -15.22 2.27
N GLN A 21 -4.80 -14.19 3.02
CA GLN A 21 -4.79 -14.15 4.48
C GLN A 21 -5.08 -12.72 4.93
N LYS A 22 -5.77 -12.55 6.06
CA LYS A 22 -5.93 -11.23 6.70
C LYS A 22 -4.74 -10.99 7.63
N ILE A 23 -4.16 -9.80 7.60
CA ILE A 23 -3.04 -9.39 8.47
C ILE A 23 -3.19 -7.93 8.88
N ASP A 24 -2.52 -7.55 9.96
CA ASP A 24 -2.36 -6.16 10.39
C ASP A 24 -1.84 -5.24 9.25
N ILE A 25 -2.30 -3.99 9.27
CA ILE A 25 -2.00 -2.95 8.28
C ILE A 25 -0.50 -2.65 8.14
N LEU A 26 0.28 -2.59 9.22
CA LEU A 26 1.73 -2.37 9.12
C LEU A 26 2.44 -3.59 8.52
N SER A 27 1.97 -4.78 8.86
CA SER A 27 2.39 -6.07 8.28
C SER A 27 1.99 -6.23 6.80
N SER A 28 1.06 -5.42 6.31
CA SER A 28 0.61 -5.41 4.90
C SER A 28 1.59 -4.72 3.96
N LEU A 29 2.53 -3.91 4.47
CA LEU A 29 3.56 -3.28 3.66
C LEU A 29 4.28 -4.31 2.79
N SER A 30 4.47 -3.96 1.53
CA SER A 30 5.10 -4.80 0.52
C SER A 30 4.34 -6.07 0.13
N ARG A 31 3.08 -6.25 0.55
CA ARG A 31 2.21 -7.36 0.11
C ARG A 31 1.35 -6.95 -1.10
N THR A 32 0.67 -7.93 -1.67
CA THR A 32 -0.27 -7.75 -2.79
C THR A 32 -1.68 -7.86 -2.27
N LEU A 33 -2.55 -6.89 -2.57
CA LEU A 33 -3.97 -6.92 -2.18
C LEU A 33 -4.68 -8.14 -2.77
N ALA A 34 -5.53 -8.78 -1.97
CA ALA A 34 -6.33 -9.92 -2.38
C ALA A 34 -7.78 -9.58 -2.72
N GLU A 35 -8.21 -8.34 -2.51
CA GLU A 35 -9.55 -7.81 -2.83
C GLU A 35 -9.44 -6.34 -3.25
N ASP A 36 -10.48 -5.82 -3.88
CA ASP A 36 -10.67 -4.39 -4.12
C ASP A 36 -11.03 -3.69 -2.81
N VAL A 37 -10.50 -2.49 -2.59
CA VAL A 37 -10.77 -1.68 -1.39
C VAL A 37 -11.56 -0.45 -1.78
N TYR A 38 -12.79 -0.37 -1.26
CA TYR A 38 -13.70 0.75 -1.43
C TYR A 38 -13.75 1.62 -0.17
N ALA A 39 -14.16 2.87 -0.32
CA ALA A 39 -14.42 3.78 0.79
C ALA A 39 -15.83 3.56 1.38
N ASP A 40 -15.91 3.26 2.67
CA ASP A 40 -17.20 3.06 3.37
C ASP A 40 -17.87 4.40 3.77
N PHE A 41 -17.11 5.49 3.74
CA PHE A 41 -17.49 6.85 4.13
C PHE A 41 -16.68 7.87 3.32
N ASP A 42 -17.16 9.11 3.32
CA ASP A 42 -16.51 10.24 2.66
C ASP A 42 -15.29 10.75 3.45
N ILE A 43 -14.24 11.21 2.76
CA ILE A 43 -13.08 11.88 3.36
C ILE A 43 -12.96 13.29 2.74
N PRO A 44 -12.99 14.36 3.55
CA PRO A 44 -13.43 14.37 4.95
C PRO A 44 -14.89 13.93 5.09
N GLY A 45 -15.29 13.46 6.28
CA GLY A 45 -16.66 12.96 6.53
C GLY A 45 -17.72 14.05 6.80
N PHE A 46 -17.31 15.32 6.74
CA PHE A 46 -18.12 16.50 6.98
C PHE A 46 -17.42 17.74 6.37
N ASP A 47 -18.19 18.79 6.10
CA ASP A 47 -17.64 20.08 5.68
C ASP A 47 -16.81 20.67 6.81
N ARG A 48 -15.57 21.09 6.52
CA ARG A 48 -14.58 21.54 7.50
C ARG A 48 -13.91 22.85 7.06
N ALA A 49 -13.41 23.62 8.02
CA ALA A 49 -12.59 24.79 7.71
C ALA A 49 -11.28 24.37 7.02
N ALA A 50 -10.96 24.99 5.88
CA ALA A 50 -9.70 24.77 5.15
C ALA A 50 -8.56 25.68 5.65
N MET A 51 -8.87 26.70 6.45
CA MET A 51 -7.94 27.68 7.01
C MET A 51 -8.33 28.03 8.45
N ASP A 52 -7.36 28.53 9.23
CA ASP A 52 -7.63 29.12 10.55
C ASP A 52 -8.30 30.50 10.39
N GLY A 53 -9.35 30.77 11.17
CA GLY A 53 -10.10 32.00 10.98
C GLY A 53 -11.44 32.04 11.70
N TYR A 54 -12.45 32.57 11.01
CA TYR A 54 -13.81 32.72 11.52
C TYR A 54 -14.84 32.19 10.51
N ALA A 55 -15.65 31.22 10.94
CA ALA A 55 -16.82 30.77 10.20
C ALA A 55 -17.92 31.83 10.29
N VAL A 56 -18.41 32.26 9.14
CA VAL A 56 -19.32 33.41 8.97
C VAL A 56 -20.42 33.10 7.95
N LEU A 57 -21.41 33.99 7.89
CA LEU A 57 -22.26 34.17 6.71
C LEU A 57 -21.59 35.15 5.75
N SER A 58 -21.19 34.67 4.57
CA SER A 58 -20.50 35.40 3.49
C SER A 58 -21.14 36.75 3.21
N LYS A 59 -22.49 36.78 3.14
CA LYS A 59 -23.31 37.98 2.92
C LYS A 59 -23.07 39.12 3.93
N ASP A 60 -22.71 38.81 5.18
CA ASP A 60 -22.48 39.82 6.22
C ASP A 60 -21.16 40.56 5.95
N THR A 61 -20.22 39.91 5.26
CA THR A 61 -18.93 40.48 4.87
C THR A 61 -18.99 41.32 3.59
N ASN A 62 -20.12 41.37 2.88
CA ASN A 62 -20.24 42.03 1.57
C ASN A 62 -19.80 43.51 1.55
N SER A 63 -19.97 44.23 2.66
CA SER A 63 -19.55 45.64 2.81
C SER A 63 -18.16 45.83 3.46
N ALA A 64 -17.45 44.74 3.76
CA ALA A 64 -16.14 44.78 4.43
C ALA A 64 -15.03 45.26 3.48
N SER A 65 -14.21 46.18 3.98
CA SER A 65 -13.02 46.68 3.29
C SER A 65 -11.97 47.17 4.28
N LYS A 66 -10.71 47.28 3.86
CA LYS A 66 -9.60 47.78 4.69
C LYS A 66 -9.85 49.16 5.31
N LYS A 67 -10.68 50.01 4.68
CA LYS A 67 -11.06 51.35 5.20
C LYS A 67 -12.34 51.36 6.03
N LYS A 68 -13.17 50.32 5.91
CA LYS A 68 -14.46 50.17 6.60
C LYS A 68 -14.68 48.69 6.89
N PRO A 69 -14.11 48.17 8.00
CA PRO A 69 -14.31 46.79 8.39
C PRO A 69 -15.78 46.56 8.80
N VAL A 70 -16.25 45.32 8.61
CA VAL A 70 -17.48 44.84 9.26
C VAL A 70 -17.09 44.26 10.61
N VAL A 71 -17.91 44.48 11.64
CA VAL A 71 -17.70 43.90 12.98
C VAL A 71 -18.79 42.86 13.24
N LEU A 72 -18.38 41.63 13.57
CA LEU A 72 -19.28 40.53 13.94
C LEU A 72 -19.08 40.14 15.41
N GLU A 73 -20.14 39.67 16.07
CA GLU A 73 -20.13 39.07 17.41
C GLU A 73 -19.56 37.64 17.33
N VAL A 74 -18.49 37.35 18.09
CA VAL A 74 -17.86 36.02 18.13
C VAL A 74 -18.57 35.17 19.19
N ILE A 75 -19.47 34.29 18.74
CA ILE A 75 -20.31 33.51 19.65
C ILE A 75 -19.67 32.21 20.16
N ASP A 76 -18.56 31.77 19.54
CA ASP A 76 -17.83 30.57 19.98
C ASP A 76 -16.38 30.51 19.48
N ASN A 77 -15.63 29.54 20.00
CA ASN A 77 -14.30 29.16 19.52
C ASN A 77 -14.17 27.63 19.42
N VAL A 78 -14.02 27.10 18.20
CA VAL A 78 -13.96 25.68 17.88
C VAL A 78 -12.52 25.28 17.48
N PRO A 79 -11.75 24.66 18.39
CA PRO A 79 -10.44 24.10 18.05
C PRO A 79 -10.56 22.81 17.22
N ALA A 80 -9.47 22.41 16.56
CA ALA A 80 -9.41 21.17 15.77
C ALA A 80 -9.79 19.94 16.62
N GLY A 81 -10.62 19.06 16.06
CA GLY A 81 -11.15 17.87 16.76
C GLY A 81 -12.40 18.12 17.62
N TYR A 82 -12.87 19.37 17.75
CA TYR A 82 -14.09 19.73 18.47
C TYR A 82 -15.16 20.25 17.50
N SER A 83 -16.40 20.35 17.97
CA SER A 83 -17.54 20.90 17.21
C SER A 83 -18.39 21.81 18.11
N THR A 84 -19.32 22.57 17.53
CA THR A 84 -20.28 23.40 18.26
C THR A 84 -21.70 23.18 17.78
N ASP A 85 -22.65 23.22 18.72
CA ASP A 85 -24.09 23.27 18.45
C ASP A 85 -24.59 24.71 18.20
N LYS A 86 -23.74 25.73 18.42
CA LYS A 86 -24.11 27.13 18.15
C LYS A 86 -24.28 27.37 16.66
N VAL A 87 -25.39 28.02 16.30
CA VAL A 87 -25.75 28.34 14.92
C VAL A 87 -25.28 29.75 14.58
N VAL A 88 -24.48 29.88 13.53
CA VAL A 88 -24.07 31.17 12.96
C VAL A 88 -25.30 31.82 12.30
N LYS A 89 -25.55 33.08 12.65
CA LYS A 89 -26.67 33.90 12.18
C LYS A 89 -26.14 35.27 11.77
N ASN A 90 -26.97 36.09 11.12
CA ASN A 90 -26.57 37.43 10.66
C ASN A 90 -25.89 38.22 11.80
N GLY A 91 -24.73 38.83 11.51
CA GLY A 91 -23.96 39.64 12.47
C GLY A 91 -23.07 38.82 13.41
N ARG A 92 -22.98 37.49 13.25
CA ARG A 92 -22.25 36.58 14.13
C ARG A 92 -21.18 35.78 13.40
N ALA A 93 -20.17 35.39 14.16
CA ALA A 93 -19.05 34.57 13.72
C ALA A 93 -18.72 33.50 14.78
N VAL A 94 -18.13 32.39 14.35
CA VAL A 94 -17.48 31.41 15.24
C VAL A 94 -16.01 31.36 14.89
N ARG A 95 -15.11 31.57 15.84
CA ARG A 95 -13.68 31.35 15.61
C ARG A 95 -13.45 29.86 15.39
N ILE A 96 -12.73 29.49 14.33
CA ILE A 96 -12.57 28.10 13.91
C ILE A 96 -11.11 27.85 13.49
N MET A 97 -10.63 26.65 13.79
CA MET A 97 -9.30 26.17 13.37
C MET A 97 -9.43 25.20 12.19
N THR A 98 -8.37 25.12 11.40
CA THR A 98 -8.25 24.24 10.23
C THR A 98 -8.62 22.80 10.59
N GLY A 99 -9.50 22.19 9.78
CA GLY A 99 -9.99 20.83 9.96
C GLY A 99 -11.14 20.67 10.96
N ALA A 100 -11.54 21.70 11.71
CA ALA A 100 -12.75 21.64 12.52
C ALA A 100 -14.03 21.65 11.65
N PRO A 101 -15.13 20.98 12.05
CA PRO A 101 -16.38 20.96 11.31
C PRO A 101 -17.01 22.35 11.19
N MET A 102 -17.61 22.65 10.04
CA MET A 102 -18.32 23.90 9.81
C MET A 102 -19.53 24.05 10.74
N PRO A 103 -19.65 25.15 11.52
CA PRO A 103 -20.80 25.41 12.36
C PRO A 103 -22.07 25.59 11.52
N LYS A 104 -23.21 25.09 12.03
CA LYS A 104 -24.50 25.22 11.34
C LYS A 104 -24.80 26.68 11.03
N GLY A 105 -25.19 26.97 9.78
CA GLY A 105 -25.54 28.31 9.32
C GLY A 105 -24.37 29.17 8.83
N ALA A 106 -23.11 28.76 9.03
CA ALA A 106 -21.98 29.36 8.31
C ALA A 106 -21.91 28.79 6.88
N ASP A 107 -21.47 29.61 5.93
CA ASP A 107 -21.30 29.22 4.51
C ASP A 107 -19.87 29.48 3.99
N ALA A 108 -19.01 30.12 4.77
CA ALA A 108 -17.63 30.46 4.41
C ALA A 108 -16.75 30.63 5.66
N VAL A 109 -15.42 30.58 5.48
CA VAL A 109 -14.44 30.92 6.52
C VAL A 109 -13.59 32.10 6.05
N ILE A 110 -13.55 33.18 6.83
CA ILE A 110 -12.60 34.28 6.62
C ILE A 110 -11.30 33.98 7.37
N MET A 111 -10.17 34.05 6.68
CA MET A 111 -8.83 33.79 7.22
C MET A 111 -8.46 34.75 8.35
N VAL A 112 -7.73 34.27 9.36
CA VAL A 112 -7.34 35.08 10.52
C VAL A 112 -6.52 36.33 10.15
N GLU A 113 -5.70 36.26 9.09
CA GLU A 113 -4.87 37.33 8.55
C GLU A 113 -5.67 38.53 8.02
N ASP A 114 -6.94 38.33 7.64
CA ASP A 114 -7.86 39.37 7.18
C ASP A 114 -8.81 39.86 8.28
N THR A 115 -8.47 39.57 9.55
CA THR A 115 -9.27 39.93 10.71
C THR A 115 -8.46 40.57 11.84
N GLU A 116 -9.13 41.34 12.69
CA GLU A 116 -8.60 41.83 13.97
C GLU A 116 -9.57 41.42 15.08
N LYS A 117 -9.06 40.71 16.10
CA LYS A 117 -9.86 40.23 17.23
C LYS A 117 -10.05 41.34 18.27
N GLU A 118 -11.29 41.53 18.74
CA GLU A 118 -11.65 42.47 19.80
C GLU A 118 -12.54 41.78 20.85
N GLU A 119 -11.96 41.23 21.92
CA GLU A 119 -12.70 40.50 22.99
C GLU A 119 -13.74 39.48 22.44
N GLU A 120 -15.03 39.82 22.52
CA GLU A 120 -16.22 39.08 22.05
C GLU A 120 -16.62 39.39 20.59
N LYS A 121 -15.74 40.04 19.82
CA LYS A 121 -15.98 40.52 18.45
C LYS A 121 -14.78 40.29 17.54
N VAL A 122 -15.05 40.39 16.24
CA VAL A 122 -14.04 40.36 15.19
C VAL A 122 -14.32 41.42 14.14
N LYS A 123 -13.31 42.23 13.81
CA LYS A 123 -13.30 43.09 12.61
C LYS A 123 -12.85 42.28 11.42
N ILE A 124 -13.54 42.43 10.29
CA ILE A 124 -13.29 41.76 9.03
C ILE A 124 -12.93 42.82 7.98
N PHE A 125 -11.76 42.70 7.34
CA PHE A 125 -11.22 43.71 6.42
C PHE A 125 -11.37 43.39 4.93
N ARG A 126 -11.79 42.17 4.57
CA ARG A 126 -12.19 41.79 3.20
C ARG A 126 -13.54 41.07 3.20
N LYS A 127 -14.27 41.16 2.09
CA LYS A 127 -15.38 40.25 1.84
C LYS A 127 -14.85 38.82 1.64
N VAL A 128 -15.65 37.83 2.06
CA VAL A 128 -15.46 36.42 1.78
C VAL A 128 -16.62 35.94 0.89
N THR A 129 -16.33 35.10 -0.10
CA THR A 129 -17.36 34.51 -0.96
C THR A 129 -17.96 33.26 -0.32
N CYS A 130 -19.20 32.92 -0.70
CA CYS A 130 -19.83 31.67 -0.24
C CYS A 130 -18.95 30.47 -0.67
N GLN A 131 -18.81 29.49 0.22
CA GLN A 131 -17.96 28.30 0.08
C GLN A 131 -16.44 28.55 0.11
N GLU A 132 -15.99 29.79 0.28
CA GLU A 132 -14.56 30.11 0.35
C GLU A 132 -13.93 29.57 1.64
N ASN A 133 -12.76 28.95 1.51
CA ASN A 133 -12.00 28.29 2.60
C ASN A 133 -12.80 27.21 3.36
N VAL A 134 -13.75 26.56 2.69
CA VAL A 134 -14.45 25.36 3.16
C VAL A 134 -13.96 24.16 2.35
N SER A 135 -13.52 23.10 3.04
CA SER A 135 -13.24 21.79 2.43
C SER A 135 -14.48 20.92 2.63
N PHE A 136 -15.00 20.35 1.54
CA PHE A 136 -16.31 19.69 1.52
C PHE A 136 -16.24 18.21 1.91
N ALA A 137 -17.35 17.68 2.44
CA ALA A 137 -17.50 16.25 2.65
C ALA A 137 -17.26 15.49 1.33
N GLY A 138 -16.31 14.56 1.35
CA GLY A 138 -15.94 13.74 0.18
C GLY A 138 -15.16 14.48 -0.91
N GLU A 139 -14.44 15.54 -0.56
CA GLU A 139 -13.52 16.25 -1.46
C GLU A 139 -12.27 15.42 -1.82
N ASP A 140 -11.70 14.68 -0.85
CA ASP A 140 -10.51 13.84 -1.06
C ASP A 140 -10.90 12.45 -1.60
N VAL A 141 -11.94 11.84 -1.01
CA VAL A 141 -12.45 10.49 -1.35
C VAL A 141 -13.96 10.42 -1.12
N LYS A 142 -14.72 9.87 -2.05
CA LYS A 142 -16.16 9.68 -1.91
C LYS A 142 -16.54 8.29 -1.44
N ARG A 143 -17.61 8.18 -0.66
CA ARG A 143 -18.21 6.89 -0.29
C ARG A 143 -18.53 6.08 -1.55
N GLY A 144 -18.10 4.81 -1.55
CA GLY A 144 -18.27 3.87 -2.66
C GLY A 144 -17.21 3.96 -3.75
N GLU A 145 -16.27 4.92 -3.67
CA GLU A 145 -15.15 5.03 -4.60
C GLU A 145 -14.16 3.85 -4.43
N LEU A 146 -13.63 3.36 -5.56
CA LEU A 146 -12.60 2.31 -5.59
C LEU A 146 -11.22 2.96 -5.34
N ILE A 147 -10.62 2.66 -4.19
CA ILE A 147 -9.40 3.32 -3.74
C ILE A 147 -8.15 2.54 -4.12
N LEU A 148 -8.19 1.21 -3.96
CA LEU A 148 -7.10 0.31 -4.34
C LEU A 148 -7.68 -0.94 -4.99
N SER A 149 -7.18 -1.31 -6.17
CA SER A 149 -7.62 -2.51 -6.87
C SER A 149 -6.92 -3.78 -6.38
N GLN A 150 -7.61 -4.92 -6.47
CA GLN A 150 -7.07 -6.25 -6.27
C GLN A 150 -5.81 -6.44 -7.12
N GLY A 151 -4.78 -7.06 -6.53
CA GLY A 151 -3.49 -7.25 -7.22
C GLY A 151 -2.55 -6.06 -7.12
N SER A 152 -3.00 -4.90 -6.62
CA SER A 152 -2.13 -3.77 -6.32
C SER A 152 -1.08 -4.12 -5.25
N LEU A 153 0.11 -3.53 -5.41
CA LEU A 153 1.23 -3.68 -4.47
C LEU A 153 1.11 -2.63 -3.38
N ILE A 154 1.04 -3.05 -2.12
CA ILE A 154 0.98 -2.14 -0.98
C ILE A 154 2.37 -1.52 -0.74
N ARG A 155 2.47 -0.20 -0.87
CA ARG A 155 3.65 0.64 -0.56
C ARG A 155 3.23 1.64 0.54
N PRO A 156 4.12 2.56 1.00
CA PRO A 156 3.78 3.46 2.11
C PRO A 156 2.55 4.35 1.87
N ALA A 157 2.30 4.78 0.63
CA ALA A 157 1.13 5.60 0.29
C ALA A 157 -0.18 4.81 0.42
N GLU A 158 -0.20 3.56 -0.04
CA GLU A 158 -1.35 2.67 0.07
C GLU A 158 -1.58 2.28 1.55
N VAL A 159 -0.54 2.10 2.36
CA VAL A 159 -0.67 1.92 3.83
C VAL A 159 -1.31 3.16 4.47
N ALA A 160 -0.86 4.38 4.12
CA ALA A 160 -1.44 5.61 4.66
C ALA A 160 -2.92 5.75 4.27
N MET A 161 -3.28 5.45 3.01
CA MET A 161 -4.66 5.50 2.54
C MET A 161 -5.55 4.47 3.22
N LEU A 162 -5.07 3.23 3.42
CA LEU A 162 -5.77 2.19 4.17
C LEU A 162 -6.02 2.61 5.64
N ALA A 163 -5.07 3.33 6.25
CA ALA A 163 -5.23 3.89 7.60
C ALA A 163 -6.27 5.02 7.63
N SER A 164 -6.28 5.92 6.65
CA SER A 164 -7.31 6.97 6.49
C SER A 164 -8.72 6.40 6.32
N LEU A 165 -8.84 5.21 5.69
CA LEU A 165 -10.07 4.43 5.57
C LEU A 165 -10.42 3.62 6.84
N GLY A 166 -9.65 3.74 7.93
CA GLY A 166 -9.88 3.02 9.18
C GLY A 166 -9.64 1.50 9.10
N LYS A 167 -8.91 1.00 8.10
CA LYS A 167 -8.70 -0.45 7.89
C LYS A 167 -7.53 -0.96 8.74
N GLU A 168 -7.82 -1.53 9.91
CA GLU A 168 -6.81 -2.17 10.77
C GLU A 168 -6.20 -3.45 10.14
N ASN A 169 -7.04 -4.24 9.47
CA ASN A 169 -6.71 -5.59 9.02
C ASN A 169 -6.98 -5.74 7.52
N ILE A 170 -5.94 -6.07 6.74
CA ILE A 170 -5.92 -6.05 5.27
C ILE A 170 -5.89 -7.48 4.71
N LEU A 171 -6.74 -7.79 3.73
CA LEU A 171 -6.69 -9.07 3.03
C LEU A 171 -5.63 -9.05 1.93
N VAL A 172 -4.57 -9.84 2.10
CA VAL A 172 -3.44 -9.90 1.18
C VAL A 172 -3.19 -11.31 0.67
N ARG A 173 -2.53 -11.42 -0.48
CA ARG A 173 -2.04 -12.70 -1.01
C ARG A 173 -0.90 -13.25 -0.13
N THR A 174 -0.93 -14.56 0.14
CA THR A 174 0.16 -15.28 0.84
C THR A 174 1.43 -15.23 -0.01
N LYS A 175 2.62 -15.12 0.59
CA LYS A 175 3.88 -15.12 -0.18
C LYS A 175 4.05 -16.46 -0.92
N PRO A 176 4.30 -16.48 -2.25
CA PRO A 176 4.63 -17.71 -2.97
C PRO A 176 5.85 -18.39 -2.34
N ARG A 177 5.77 -19.71 -2.12
CA ARG A 177 6.86 -20.52 -1.57
C ARG A 177 7.59 -21.20 -2.72
N VAL A 178 8.85 -20.82 -2.96
CA VAL A 178 9.65 -21.33 -4.08
C VAL A 178 10.79 -22.18 -3.55
N ALA A 179 10.85 -23.43 -3.98
CA ALA A 179 11.99 -24.31 -3.76
C ALA A 179 12.98 -24.11 -4.92
N ILE A 180 14.25 -23.89 -4.60
CA ILE A 180 15.33 -23.75 -5.59
C ILE A 180 16.28 -24.93 -5.42
N ILE A 181 16.56 -25.59 -6.53
CA ILE A 181 17.38 -26.80 -6.64
C ILE A 181 18.36 -26.58 -7.80
N SER A 182 19.67 -26.64 -7.51
CA SER A 182 20.71 -26.76 -8.53
C SER A 182 21.12 -28.24 -8.67
N THR A 183 21.47 -28.64 -9.89
CA THR A 183 21.89 -30.00 -10.24
C THR A 183 23.14 -29.96 -11.12
N GLY A 184 24.18 -30.67 -10.70
CA GLY A 184 25.49 -30.74 -11.36
C GLY A 184 26.48 -31.41 -10.39
N ASP A 185 27.39 -32.24 -10.90
CA ASP A 185 28.42 -32.89 -10.06
C ASP A 185 29.65 -31.99 -9.88
N GLU A 186 29.80 -30.99 -10.76
CA GLU A 186 30.77 -29.90 -10.70
C GLU A 186 30.42 -28.82 -9.66
N LEU A 187 29.18 -28.80 -9.17
CA LEU A 187 28.65 -27.69 -8.37
C LEU A 187 28.99 -27.81 -6.88
N VAL A 188 29.72 -26.82 -6.36
CA VAL A 188 30.04 -26.70 -4.93
C VAL A 188 29.53 -25.41 -4.29
N GLU A 189 29.52 -25.41 -2.96
CA GLU A 189 29.00 -24.34 -2.11
C GLU A 189 30.01 -23.21 -1.92
N VAL A 190 29.53 -21.97 -1.91
CA VAL A 190 30.36 -20.78 -1.65
C VAL A 190 30.99 -20.89 -0.26
N GLY A 191 32.32 -20.69 -0.19
CA GLY A 191 33.11 -20.80 1.05
C GLY A 191 33.86 -22.13 1.21
N ARG A 192 33.66 -23.10 0.31
CA ARG A 192 34.52 -24.30 0.20
C ARG A 192 35.69 -24.05 -0.76
N THR A 193 36.81 -24.71 -0.56
CA THR A 193 37.94 -24.68 -1.51
C THR A 193 37.61 -25.52 -2.75
N LEU A 194 37.59 -24.90 -3.93
CA LEU A 194 37.40 -25.59 -5.22
C LEU A 194 38.48 -26.64 -5.47
N GLN A 195 38.07 -27.82 -5.92
CA GLN A 195 38.94 -28.80 -6.55
C GLN A 195 38.98 -28.63 -8.08
N LYS A 196 39.91 -29.32 -8.74
CA LYS A 196 40.03 -29.31 -10.21
C LYS A 196 38.75 -29.90 -10.84
N GLY A 197 38.02 -29.06 -11.57
CA GLY A 197 36.75 -29.42 -12.23
C GLY A 197 35.51 -29.02 -11.45
N GLU A 198 35.65 -28.43 -10.26
CA GLU A 198 34.54 -27.86 -9.50
C GLU A 198 34.35 -26.35 -9.79
N ILE A 199 33.11 -25.89 -9.72
CA ILE A 199 32.71 -24.48 -9.81
C ILE A 199 31.65 -24.16 -8.75
N TYR A 200 31.58 -22.91 -8.30
CA TYR A 200 30.53 -22.50 -7.35
C TYR A 200 29.16 -22.42 -8.03
N ASP A 201 28.14 -22.95 -7.35
CA ASP A 201 26.74 -22.77 -7.74
C ASP A 201 26.27 -21.33 -7.49
N SER A 202 26.52 -20.44 -8.46
CA SER A 202 26.07 -19.05 -8.47
C SER A 202 24.57 -18.91 -8.77
N ASN A 203 24.03 -19.80 -9.61
CA ASN A 203 22.65 -19.74 -10.09
C ASN A 203 21.62 -19.86 -8.95
N SER A 204 21.83 -20.74 -7.97
CA SER A 204 20.93 -20.79 -6.80
C SER A 204 20.88 -19.47 -6.03
N TYR A 205 22.01 -18.77 -5.87
CA TYR A 205 22.03 -17.48 -5.15
C TYR A 205 21.35 -16.38 -5.96
N ALA A 206 21.55 -16.36 -7.28
CA ALA A 206 20.87 -15.42 -8.18
C ALA A 206 19.35 -15.61 -8.14
N LEU A 207 18.86 -16.84 -8.31
CA LEU A 207 17.43 -17.18 -8.26
C LEU A 207 16.83 -16.92 -6.88
N PHE A 208 17.54 -17.24 -5.79
CA PHE A 208 17.06 -17.01 -4.42
C PHE A 208 16.91 -15.51 -4.14
N SER A 209 17.89 -14.71 -4.59
CA SER A 209 17.84 -13.24 -4.50
C SER A 209 16.70 -12.64 -5.33
N GLN A 210 16.40 -13.20 -6.51
CA GLN A 210 15.23 -12.80 -7.31
C GLN A 210 13.90 -13.14 -6.63
N VAL A 211 13.76 -14.32 -6.01
CA VAL A 211 12.55 -14.67 -5.24
C VAL A 211 12.35 -13.73 -4.06
N LEU A 212 13.43 -13.40 -3.33
CA LEU A 212 13.39 -12.47 -2.20
C LEU A 212 13.08 -11.03 -2.64
N SER A 213 13.66 -10.54 -3.74
CA SER A 213 13.38 -9.18 -4.25
C SER A 213 11.94 -9.04 -4.76
N ARG A 214 11.37 -10.12 -5.31
CA ARG A 214 9.94 -10.26 -5.62
C ARG A 214 9.08 -10.63 -4.39
N ARG A 215 9.65 -10.58 -3.18
CA ARG A 215 8.98 -10.70 -1.88
C ARG A 215 8.30 -12.05 -1.63
N GLY A 216 8.66 -13.06 -2.43
CA GLY A 216 8.33 -14.46 -2.17
C GLY A 216 9.11 -15.04 -0.99
N PHE A 217 8.78 -16.26 -0.60
CA PHE A 217 9.53 -17.02 0.38
C PHE A 217 10.37 -18.08 -0.35
N GLY A 218 11.66 -17.81 -0.51
CA GLY A 218 12.62 -18.79 -1.04
C GLY A 218 13.01 -19.81 0.03
N ARG A 219 13.11 -21.09 -0.33
CA ARG A 219 13.83 -22.11 0.45
C ARG A 219 14.78 -22.86 -0.48
N GLY A 220 16.09 -22.76 -0.23
CA GLY A 220 17.07 -23.58 -0.91
C GLY A 220 16.98 -25.04 -0.47
N LEU A 221 16.98 -25.97 -1.41
CA LEU A 221 17.06 -27.42 -1.17
C LEU A 221 18.08 -28.00 -2.17
N ARG A 222 19.25 -28.42 -1.69
CA ARG A 222 20.34 -28.93 -2.53
C ARG A 222 20.33 -30.46 -2.55
N PHE A 223 20.52 -31.04 -3.74
CA PHE A 223 20.80 -32.46 -3.94
C PHE A 223 21.98 -32.58 -4.91
N GLY A 224 23.07 -33.25 -4.53
CA GLY A 224 24.06 -33.70 -5.50
C GLY A 224 23.52 -34.89 -6.31
N ASN A 225 24.08 -35.21 -7.47
CA ASN A 225 23.53 -36.29 -8.31
C ASN A 225 23.58 -37.66 -7.60
N ARG A 226 24.61 -37.91 -6.76
CA ARG A 226 24.68 -39.07 -5.85
C ARG A 226 23.58 -39.12 -4.78
N CYS A 227 22.88 -38.02 -4.50
CA CYS A 227 21.69 -38.00 -3.65
C CYS A 227 20.39 -38.25 -4.43
N LEU A 228 20.29 -37.85 -5.72
CA LEU A 228 19.07 -38.03 -6.51
C LEU A 228 18.66 -39.51 -6.66
N GLU A 229 19.62 -40.44 -6.66
CA GLU A 229 19.30 -41.88 -6.62
C GLU A 229 18.70 -42.33 -5.28
N LYS A 230 19.04 -41.69 -4.14
CA LYS A 230 18.76 -42.18 -2.79
C LYS A 230 17.76 -41.36 -1.97
N SER A 231 17.53 -40.08 -2.27
CA SER A 231 16.68 -39.19 -1.47
C SER A 231 15.22 -39.27 -1.92
N ARG A 232 14.45 -40.16 -1.31
CA ARG A 232 13.14 -40.54 -1.84
C ARG A 232 11.93 -40.30 -0.93
N SER A 233 11.98 -39.94 0.36
CA SER A 233 10.74 -39.75 1.19
C SER A 233 10.03 -38.41 0.95
N LYS A 234 9.04 -38.14 1.82
CA LYS A 234 8.37 -36.85 1.97
C LYS A 234 8.88 -36.05 3.18
N ASP A 235 9.61 -36.66 4.10
CA ASP A 235 9.72 -36.17 5.49
C ASP A 235 10.80 -35.08 5.65
N ALA A 236 11.74 -34.99 4.70
CA ALA A 236 12.78 -33.96 4.66
C ALA A 236 12.27 -32.51 4.48
N PHE A 237 10.95 -32.31 4.36
CA PHE A 237 10.36 -30.98 4.18
C PHE A 237 10.02 -30.25 5.48
N LEU A 238 9.96 -30.91 6.65
CA LEU A 238 9.42 -30.29 7.87
C LEU A 238 10.41 -30.07 9.03
N GLU A 239 11.51 -30.82 9.13
CA GLU A 239 12.47 -30.67 10.24
C GLU A 239 13.84 -30.18 9.77
N GLY A 240 14.53 -29.43 10.63
CA GLY A 240 15.89 -28.96 10.41
C GLY A 240 16.91 -29.99 10.88
N GLY A 241 18.06 -30.06 10.20
CA GLY A 241 19.12 -31.03 10.49
C GLY A 241 19.06 -32.23 9.55
N CYS A 242 20.10 -32.40 8.74
CA CYS A 242 20.23 -33.55 7.84
C CYS A 242 21.00 -34.68 8.53
N GLU A 243 20.31 -35.54 9.27
CA GLU A 243 20.82 -36.87 9.62
C GLU A 243 20.30 -37.95 8.66
N THR A 244 21.19 -38.87 8.28
CA THR A 244 21.28 -39.41 6.92
C THR A 244 20.45 -40.68 6.64
N ARG A 245 19.34 -40.95 7.34
CA ARG A 245 18.76 -42.32 7.36
C ARG A 245 17.26 -42.56 7.05
N LYS A 246 16.40 -41.58 6.80
CA LYS A 246 14.94 -41.83 6.62
C LYS A 246 14.32 -41.21 5.36
N ALA A 247 14.69 -41.71 4.16
CA ALA A 247 14.21 -41.14 2.89
C ALA A 247 13.75 -42.13 1.77
N HIS A 248 12.60 -42.81 1.88
CA HIS A 248 11.99 -43.59 0.78
C HIS A 248 10.43 -43.50 0.65
N PHE A 249 9.85 -42.76 -0.33
CA PHE A 249 8.51 -43.02 -0.96
C PHE A 249 7.97 -42.20 -2.18
N PHE A 250 8.45 -41.01 -2.58
CA PHE A 250 7.64 -40.05 -3.37
C PHE A 250 7.60 -40.19 -4.91
N TRP A 251 8.64 -40.71 -5.57
CA TRP A 251 8.82 -40.58 -7.04
C TRP A 251 7.84 -41.39 -7.93
N ARG A 252 6.84 -42.08 -7.36
CA ARG A 252 6.02 -43.08 -8.07
C ARG A 252 4.58 -42.66 -8.39
N LYS A 253 4.14 -41.41 -8.13
CA LYS A 253 2.69 -41.07 -8.20
C LYS A 253 2.21 -39.75 -8.83
N LYS A 254 3.03 -38.91 -9.47
CA LYS A 254 2.53 -37.78 -10.31
C LYS A 254 3.32 -37.54 -11.61
N ARG A 255 2.65 -37.75 -12.75
CA ARG A 255 3.11 -37.44 -14.12
C ARG A 255 2.84 -35.96 -14.47
N TYR A 256 3.69 -35.02 -14.05
CA TYR A 256 3.60 -33.61 -14.50
C TYR A 256 4.98 -32.92 -14.50
N LEU A 257 5.91 -33.40 -15.33
CA LEU A 257 7.07 -32.63 -15.78
C LEU A 257 7.17 -32.74 -17.30
N SER A 258 7.13 -31.59 -17.96
CA SER A 258 7.35 -31.46 -19.41
C SER A 258 8.66 -30.68 -19.59
N PHE A 259 9.65 -31.31 -20.22
CA PHE A 259 10.92 -30.66 -20.53
C PHE A 259 10.82 -29.95 -21.88
N TRP A 260 11.03 -28.64 -21.88
CA TRP A 260 11.01 -27.81 -23.07
C TRP A 260 12.38 -27.15 -23.26
N SER A 261 12.82 -27.07 -24.52
CA SER A 261 13.95 -26.24 -24.95
C SER A 261 13.39 -25.14 -25.83
N THR A 262 13.65 -23.90 -25.45
CA THR A 262 13.28 -22.67 -26.17
C THR A 262 14.44 -22.18 -27.03
N ARG A 263 14.13 -21.53 -28.15
CA ARG A 263 15.15 -20.77 -28.90
C ARG A 263 15.34 -19.41 -28.24
N LEU A 264 16.52 -19.18 -27.67
CA LEU A 264 16.98 -17.86 -27.29
C LEU A 264 18.17 -17.50 -28.19
N PRO A 265 18.12 -16.42 -28.98
CA PRO A 265 19.31 -15.96 -29.70
C PRO A 265 20.35 -15.49 -28.68
N CYS A 266 21.60 -15.97 -28.82
CA CYS A 266 22.70 -15.61 -27.94
C CYS A 266 23.11 -14.14 -28.12
N LEU A 267 22.45 -13.23 -27.42
CA LEU A 267 22.84 -11.81 -27.30
C LEU A 267 24.00 -11.64 -26.31
N PHE A 268 25.17 -12.16 -26.69
CA PHE A 268 26.46 -11.81 -26.12
C PHE A 268 27.44 -11.49 -27.26
N HIS A 269 27.36 -10.26 -27.78
CA HIS A 269 28.51 -9.62 -28.42
C HIS A 269 29.14 -8.69 -27.39
N GLY A 270 30.20 -9.18 -26.74
CA GLY A 270 31.02 -8.34 -25.88
C GLY A 270 31.94 -7.45 -26.72
N GLN A 271 32.03 -6.17 -26.36
CA GLN A 271 33.20 -5.36 -26.62
C GLN A 271 33.77 -4.93 -25.26
N PHE A 272 35.03 -5.31 -25.05
CA PHE A 272 35.93 -4.65 -24.09
C PHE A 272 36.48 -3.37 -24.73
#